data_AF-A0A933AKL5-F1
#
_entry.id   AF-A0A933AKL5-F1
#
_cell.length_a   1.000
_cell.length_b   1.000
_cell.length_c   1.000
_cell.angle_alpha   90.00
_cell.angle_beta   90.00
_cell.angle_gamma   90.00
#
_symmetry.space_group_name_H-M   'P 1'
#
loop_
_entity.id
_entity.type
_entity.pdbx_description
1 polymer ?
#
loop_
_entity_poly.entity_id
_entity_poly.type
_entity_poly.pdbx_seq_one_letter_code
_entity_poly.pdbx_strand_id
1 'polypeptide(L)'
;FNVVREYTSHGVGRHLHEDPQVPNVGKPGQGAKLRPGMTIAVEPMVLAGNYKTRVLSDQWTVAAKDGKLTAHFEHTIAITDGEPDILTRL
;
A
#
# COMPACT_ATOMS: atom_id res chain seq x y z
N PHE A 1 -0.77 -10.08 14.04
CA PHE A 1 -0.36 -9.65 12.70
C PHE A 1 0.16 -8.22 12.77
N ASN A 2 1.11 -7.85 11.90
CA ASN A 2 1.77 -6.54 11.89
C ASN A 2 1.85 -6.00 10.45
N VAL A 3 1.67 -4.69 10.28
CA VAL A 3 1.72 -4.03 8.97
C VAL A 3 3.15 -3.56 8.69
N VAL A 4 3.64 -3.83 7.48
CA VAL A 4 4.95 -3.37 6.99
C VAL A 4 5.00 -1.84 6.96
N ARG A 5 6.17 -1.25 7.23
CA ARG A 5 6.32 0.22 7.34
C ARG A 5 7.23 0.82 6.27
N GLU A 6 8.09 0.00 5.68
CA GLU A 6 9.08 0.41 4.68
C GLU A 6 8.46 0.61 3.28
N TYR A 7 7.26 0.07 3.05
CA TYR A 7 6.54 0.14 1.78
C TYR A 7 5.15 0.72 1.98
N THR A 8 4.72 1.54 1.04
CA THR A 8 3.49 2.32 1.12
C THR A 8 2.70 2.15 -0.15
N SER A 9 1.39 2.35 -0.06
CA SER A 9 0.58 2.54 -1.25
C SER A 9 0.96 3.84 -1.95
N HIS A 10 0.51 4.03 -3.20
CA HIS A 10 0.91 5.16 -4.04
C HIS A 10 -0.23 5.68 -4.92
N GLY A 11 -0.07 6.89 -5.46
CA GLY A 11 -0.86 7.34 -6.61
C GLY A 11 -0.51 6.50 -7.84
N VAL A 12 -1.52 6.19 -8.65
CA VAL A 12 -1.35 5.39 -9.87
C VAL A 12 -2.26 5.92 -10.95
N GLY A 13 -1.75 6.02 -12.17
CA GLY A 13 -2.53 6.55 -13.28
C GLY A 13 -1.67 6.72 -14.53
N ARG A 14 -1.11 7.92 -14.73
CA ARG A 14 -0.23 8.17 -15.88
C ARG A 14 1.14 7.53 -15.69
N HIS A 15 1.63 7.49 -14.46
CA HIS A 15 2.81 6.73 -14.08
C HIS A 15 2.40 5.55 -13.20
N LEU A 16 3.24 4.51 -13.22
CA LEU A 16 3.06 3.32 -12.39
C LEU A 16 3.05 3.68 -10.90
N HIS A 17 4.02 4.49 -10.47
CA HIS A 17 4.10 5.06 -9.12
C HIS A 17 4.16 6.58 -9.26
N GLU A 18 3.19 7.29 -8.69
CA GLU A 18 3.15 8.75 -8.58
C GLU A 18 2.66 9.19 -7.20
N ASP A 19 2.76 10.48 -6.91
CA ASP A 19 2.22 11.03 -5.68
C ASP A 19 0.68 10.87 -5.63
N PRO A 20 0.08 10.74 -4.44
CA PRO A 20 0.72 10.77 -3.13
C PRO A 20 1.24 9.38 -2.69
N GLN A 21 2.27 9.36 -1.84
CA GLN A 21 2.52 8.21 -0.98
C GLN A 21 1.42 8.10 0.08
N VAL A 22 0.87 6.90 0.25
CA VAL A 22 -0.21 6.59 1.20
C VAL A 22 0.26 5.48 2.14
N PRO A 23 0.80 5.83 3.32
CA PRO A 23 1.28 4.84 4.28
C PRO A 23 0.16 3.92 4.76
N ASN A 24 0.46 2.61 4.82
CA ASN A 24 -0.46 1.60 5.35
C ASN A 24 -0.57 1.63 6.89
N VAL A 25 0.20 2.49 7.56
CA VAL A 25 0.17 2.74 9.00
C VAL A 25 0.05 4.24 9.27
N GLY A 26 -0.72 4.61 10.29
CA GLY A 26 -0.88 6.02 10.64
C GLY A 26 -1.90 6.24 11.74
N LYS A 27 -2.19 7.51 12.02
CA LYS A 27 -3.29 7.92 12.89
C LYS A 27 -4.48 8.37 12.03
N PRO A 28 -5.73 8.06 12.42
CA PRO A 28 -6.90 8.56 11.72
C PRO A 28 -6.86 10.08 11.53
N GLY A 29 -7.26 10.55 10.36
CA GLY A 29 -7.27 11.98 10.02
C GLY A 29 -5.91 12.59 9.63
N GLN A 30 -4.87 11.78 9.46
CA GLN A 30 -3.56 12.21 8.96
C GLN A 30 -3.28 11.64 7.56
N GLY A 31 -2.31 12.23 6.86
CA GLY A 31 -1.88 11.80 5.52
C GLY A 31 -2.28 12.77 4.42
N ALA A 32 -2.12 12.34 3.17
CA ALA A 32 -2.47 13.14 2.00
C ALA A 32 -4.00 13.39 1.94
N LYS A 33 -4.39 14.62 1.60
CA LYS A 33 -5.80 14.95 1.40
C LYS A 33 -6.26 14.38 0.05
N LEU A 34 -7.10 13.36 0.09
CA LEU A 34 -7.71 12.77 -1.10
C LEU A 34 -8.67 13.77 -1.75
N ARG A 35 -8.64 13.84 -3.09
CA ARG A 35 -9.48 14.72 -3.89
C ARG A 35 -10.05 13.96 -5.09
N PRO A 36 -11.26 14.31 -5.54
CA PRO A 36 -11.84 13.76 -6.76
C PRO A 36 -10.87 13.84 -7.94
N GLY A 37 -10.84 12.78 -8.76
CA GLY A 37 -9.94 12.65 -9.91
C GLY A 37 -8.56 12.07 -9.59
N MET A 38 -8.24 11.86 -8.30
CA MET A 38 -7.08 11.05 -7.91
C MET A 38 -7.39 9.57 -8.10
N THR A 39 -6.36 8.78 -8.42
CA THR A 39 -6.41 7.32 -8.39
C THR A 39 -5.25 6.83 -7.56
N ILE A 40 -5.52 5.95 -6.61
CA ILE A 40 -4.52 5.41 -5.68
C ILE A 40 -4.58 3.89 -5.67
N ALA A 41 -3.42 3.26 -5.53
CA ALA A 41 -3.34 1.90 -5.02
C ALA A 41 -3.63 1.92 -3.51
N VAL A 42 -4.23 0.85 -3.00
CA VAL A 42 -4.29 0.54 -1.57
C VAL A 42 -3.81 -0.89 -1.43
N GLU A 43 -2.59 -1.06 -0.91
CA GLU A 43 -1.79 -2.28 -1.01
C GLU A 43 -1.15 -2.71 0.33
N PRO A 44 -1.95 -3.05 1.35
CA PRO A 44 -1.40 -3.44 2.65
C PRO A 44 -0.66 -4.78 2.59
N MET A 45 0.58 -4.78 3.09
CA MET A 45 1.35 -5.98 3.40
C MET A 45 1.29 -6.30 4.89
N VAL A 46 0.89 -7.53 5.22
CA VAL A 46 0.68 -7.98 6.60
C VAL A 46 1.55 -9.19 6.91
N LEU A 47 2.30 -9.11 8.00
CA LEU A 47 3.21 -10.14 8.50
C LEU A 47 2.60 -10.83 9.73
N ALA A 48 2.69 -12.17 9.80
CA ALA A 48 2.32 -12.94 10.98
C ALA A 48 3.30 -12.72 12.15
N GLY A 49 4.56 -12.42 11.82
CA GLY A 49 5.61 -12.06 12.74
C GLY A 49 5.63 -10.57 13.09
N ASN A 50 6.83 -10.01 13.25
CA ASN A 50 7.01 -8.56 13.44
C ASN A 50 6.94 -7.80 12.09
N TYR A 51 6.90 -6.47 12.11
CA TYR A 51 6.75 -5.66 10.88
C TYR A 51 8.02 -5.54 10.02
N LYS A 52 9.18 -5.96 10.52
CA LYS A 52 10.47 -5.70 9.87
C LYS A 52 10.64 -6.59 8.65
N THR A 53 11.14 -5.99 7.58
CA THR A 53 11.46 -6.66 6.32
C THR A 53 12.97 -6.77 6.12
N ARG A 54 13.37 -7.53 5.10
CA ARG A 54 14.73 -7.55 4.55
C ARG A 54 14.66 -7.72 3.03
N VAL A 55 15.52 -7.02 2.31
CA VAL A 55 15.75 -7.23 0.88
C VAL A 55 16.73 -8.40 0.72
N LEU A 56 16.44 -9.32 -0.21
CA LEU A 56 17.31 -10.47 -0.50
C LEU A 56 18.45 -10.07 -1.44
N SER A 57 19.36 -11.02 -1.73
CA SER A 57 20.56 -10.78 -2.53
C SER A 57 20.28 -10.40 -3.99
N ASP A 58 19.06 -10.63 -4.47
CA ASP A 58 18.60 -10.19 -5.81
C ASP A 58 18.24 -8.70 -5.86
N GLN A 59 18.32 -8.00 -4.73
CA GLN A 59 18.02 -6.57 -4.59
C GLN A 59 16.55 -6.20 -4.89
N TRP A 60 15.65 -7.18 -4.92
CA TRP A 60 14.23 -6.98 -5.24
C TRP A 60 13.29 -7.74 -4.32
N THR A 61 13.56 -9.01 -4.06
CA THR A 61 12.67 -9.82 -3.23
C THR A 61 12.70 -9.30 -1.80
N VAL A 62 11.51 -9.00 -1.28
CA VAL A 62 11.31 -8.55 0.10
C VAL A 62 10.74 -9.70 0.90
N ALA A 63 11.38 -10.05 2.01
CA ALA A 63 10.92 -11.11 2.91
C ALA A 63 10.71 -10.58 4.33
N ALA A 64 9.83 -11.25 5.09
CA ALA A 64 9.76 -11.04 6.53
C ALA A 64 11.12 -11.32 7.17
N LYS A 65 11.59 -10.41 8.03
CA LYS A 65 12.91 -10.54 8.65
C LYS A 65 13.00 -11.77 9.56
N ASP A 66 11.89 -12.18 10.17
CA ASP A 66 11.79 -13.38 11.02
C ASP A 66 11.34 -14.65 10.27
N GLY A 67 11.20 -14.59 8.95
CA GLY A 67 10.86 -15.74 8.10
C GLY A 67 9.41 -16.24 8.25
N LYS A 68 8.54 -15.53 8.99
CA LYS A 68 7.14 -15.92 9.13
C LYS A 68 6.31 -15.55 7.90
N LEU A 69 5.09 -16.10 7.86
CA LEU A 69 4.13 -15.90 6.77
C LEU A 69 3.81 -14.41 6.54
N THR A 70 3.64 -14.08 5.27
CA THR A 70 3.27 -12.76 4.76
C THR A 70 2.04 -12.89 3.88
N ALA A 71 1.19 -11.87 3.91
CA ALA A 71 0.10 -11.70 2.96
C ALA A 71 0.14 -10.30 2.38
N HIS A 72 -0.26 -10.18 1.11
CA HIS A 72 -0.38 -8.92 0.40
C HIS A 72 -1.69 -8.95 -0.40
N PHE A 73 -2.36 -7.82 -0.48
CA PHE A 73 -3.51 -7.63 -1.34
C PHE A 73 -3.55 -6.18 -1.78
N GLU A 74 -4.07 -5.92 -2.99
CA GLU A 74 -4.11 -4.59 -3.57
C GLU A 74 -5.41 -4.35 -4.34
N HIS A 75 -5.92 -3.13 -4.22
CA HIS A 75 -6.87 -2.58 -5.18
C HIS A 75 -6.43 -1.20 -5.66
N THR A 76 -6.69 -0.93 -6.94
CA THR A 76 -6.72 0.43 -7.49
C THR A 76 -8.09 1.06 -7.27
N ILE A 77 -8.10 2.25 -6.68
CA ILE A 77 -9.31 2.99 -6.28
C ILE A 77 -9.29 4.38 -6.91
N ALA A 78 -10.37 4.74 -7.59
CA ALA A 78 -10.61 6.11 -8.05
C ALA A 78 -11.36 6.91 -6.97
N ILE A 79 -10.83 8.07 -6.63
CA ILE A 79 -11.46 9.02 -5.72
C ILE A 79 -12.48 9.86 -6.50
N THR A 80 -13.71 9.90 -6.00
CA THR A 80 -14.81 10.67 -6.60
C THR A 80 -15.27 11.77 -5.64
N ASP A 81 -16.24 12.59 -6.06
CA ASP A 81 -16.96 13.53 -5.18
C ASP A 81 -17.95 12.85 -4.22
N GLY A 82 -18.11 11.52 -4.32
CA GLY A 82 -18.97 10.71 -3.46
C GLY A 82 -18.28 9.41 -3.07
N GLU A 83 -18.94 8.28 -3.32
CA GLU A 83 -18.35 6.97 -3.03
C GLU A 83 -17.15 6.67 -3.93
N PRO A 84 -16.04 6.12 -3.39
CA PRO A 84 -14.90 5.73 -4.19
C PRO A 84 -15.25 4.55 -5.10
N ASP A 85 -14.64 4.49 -6.30
CA ASP A 85 -14.82 3.37 -7.22
C ASP A 85 -13.63 2.41 -7.16
N ILE A 86 -13.90 1.12 -6.96
CA ILE A 86 -12.89 0.06 -6.91
C ILE A 86 -12.73 -0.50 -8.32
N LEU A 87 -11.68 -0.04 -9.02
CA LEU A 87 -11.47 -0.31 -10.44
C LEU A 87 -11.03 -1.74 -10.75
N THR A 88 -10.59 -2.48 -9.73
CA THR A 88 -9.92 -3.79 -9.87
C THR A 88 -10.68 -4.90 -9.12
N ARG A 89 -11.98 -4.72 -8.88
CA ARG A 89 -12.85 -5.76 -8.33
C ARG A 89 -13.10 -6.87 -9.36
N LEU A 90 -13.18 -8.12 -8.89
CA LEU A 90 -13.52 -9.30 -9.70
C LEU A 90 -15.02 -9.43 -9.92
#